data_AF-A0A9Q3QBJ6-F1
#
_entry.id   AF-A0A9Q3QBJ6-F1
#
_cell.length_a   1.000
_cell.length_b   1.000
_cell.length_c   1.000
_cell.angle_alpha   90.00
_cell.angle_beta   90.00
_cell.angle_gamma   90.00
#
_symmetry.space_group_name_H-M   'P 1'
#
loop_
_entity.id
_entity.type
_entity.pdbx_description
1 polymer ?
#
loop_
_entity_poly.entity_id
_entity_poly.type
_entity_poly.pdbx_seq_one_letter_code
_entity_poly.pdbx_strand_id
1 'polypeptide(L)'
;MYSSTEKSFKDNRKKLQKQFKNAEVFQYFENTWLPLKEYHVSAWTNHHCDMGMGSTSRVEVSHAMVKLGLQTSTGTLHMAFRKQFIEIINRISKEMIVHVKNFPPHICALNGKVSHYALQISFENFKPKFPPIEKCTNQYNNYQGIPCKNKTQKAFSRNQRLVISDFHPQWHLNLPTGFQGDDQSVEKERKNEAKKMFDDIGEDLFSRPMAEITPIHQHFQDVMTGKVPFDQIPKSQEDD
;
A
#
# COMPACT_ATOMS: atom_id res chain seq x y z
N MET A 1 -7.59 -13.62 4.90
CA MET A 1 -8.67 -14.64 5.00
C MET A 1 -10.01 -13.92 4.97
N TYR A 2 -10.87 -14.19 3.98
CA TYR A 2 -12.16 -13.52 3.85
C TYR A 2 -13.16 -14.13 4.85
N SER A 3 -13.31 -13.50 5.99
CA SER A 3 -14.30 -13.84 7.00
C SER A 3 -14.74 -12.54 7.63
N SER A 4 -15.92 -12.06 7.30
CA SER A 4 -16.38 -10.72 7.71
C SER A 4 -16.83 -10.66 9.17
N THR A 5 -16.98 -11.81 9.83
CA THR A 5 -17.38 -11.92 11.24
C THR A 5 -16.52 -12.96 11.95
N GLU A 6 -16.33 -12.80 13.27
CA GLU A 6 -15.59 -13.76 14.09
C GLU A 6 -16.23 -15.16 14.04
N LYS A 7 -17.58 -15.22 13.99
CA LYS A 7 -18.31 -16.48 13.83
C LYS A 7 -17.95 -17.18 12.52
N SER A 8 -17.97 -16.44 11.42
CA SER A 8 -17.56 -16.96 10.10
C SER A 8 -16.10 -17.42 10.10
N PHE A 9 -15.21 -16.70 10.78
CA PHE A 9 -13.80 -17.09 10.92
C PHE A 9 -13.64 -18.40 11.68
N LYS A 10 -14.33 -18.56 12.82
CA LYS A 10 -14.32 -19.80 13.62
C LYS A 10 -14.82 -21.00 12.81
N ASP A 11 -15.89 -20.83 12.03
CA ASP A 11 -16.44 -21.88 11.19
C ASP A 11 -15.51 -22.25 10.03
N ASN A 12 -14.90 -21.25 9.38
CA ASN A 12 -13.93 -21.47 8.31
C ASN A 12 -12.65 -22.13 8.82
N ARG A 13 -12.16 -21.77 10.01
CA ARG A 13 -11.01 -22.43 10.66
C ARG A 13 -11.29 -23.91 10.90
N LYS A 14 -12.48 -24.27 11.41
CA LYS A 14 -12.88 -25.67 11.61
C LYS A 14 -12.93 -26.46 10.30
N LYS A 15 -13.40 -25.83 9.21
CA LYS A 15 -13.38 -26.44 7.87
C LYS A 15 -11.96 -26.64 7.37
N LEU A 16 -11.10 -25.62 7.54
CA LEU A 16 -9.69 -25.67 7.17
C LEU A 16 -8.95 -26.81 7.88
N GLN A 17 -9.15 -26.93 9.20
CA GLN A 17 -8.56 -28.00 10.00
C GLN A 17 -8.97 -29.40 9.51
N LYS A 18 -10.22 -29.57 9.08
CA LYS A 18 -10.71 -30.85 8.54
C LYS A 18 -10.18 -31.14 7.13
N GLN A 19 -9.84 -30.11 6.36
CA GLN A 19 -9.37 -30.24 4.98
C GLN A 19 -7.85 -30.46 4.89
N PHE A 20 -7.09 -29.94 5.86
CA PHE A 20 -5.64 -30.08 5.89
C PHE A 20 -5.23 -31.48 6.33
N LYS A 21 -4.60 -32.22 5.40
CA LYS A 21 -4.09 -33.58 5.64
C LYS A 21 -2.71 -33.59 6.31
N ASN A 22 -1.94 -32.51 6.16
CA ASN A 22 -0.60 -32.38 6.74
C ASN A 22 -0.68 -31.61 8.07
N ALA A 23 -0.41 -32.31 9.18
CA ALA A 23 -0.47 -31.77 10.53
C ALA A 23 0.62 -30.70 10.79
N GLU A 24 1.82 -30.85 10.24
CA GLU A 24 2.94 -29.93 10.47
C GLU A 24 2.66 -28.55 9.85
N VAL A 25 2.14 -28.53 8.61
CA VAL A 25 1.78 -27.28 7.94
C VAL A 25 0.65 -26.57 8.67
N PHE A 26 -0.33 -27.32 9.18
CA PHE A 26 -1.41 -26.75 9.96
C PHE A 26 -0.89 -26.20 11.30
N GLN A 27 0.01 -26.91 11.97
CA GLN A 27 0.63 -26.48 13.22
C GLN A 27 1.48 -25.22 13.04
N TYR A 28 2.24 -25.12 11.95
CA TYR A 28 2.94 -23.89 11.58
C TYR A 28 1.97 -22.72 11.37
N PHE A 29 0.89 -22.95 10.63
CA PHE A 29 -0.15 -21.93 10.46
C PHE A 29 -0.78 -21.49 11.79
N GLU A 30 -1.04 -22.43 12.70
CA GLU A 30 -1.59 -22.13 14.02
C GLU A 30 -0.63 -21.36 14.92
N ASN A 31 0.67 -21.67 14.85
CA ASN A 31 1.67 -21.07 15.73
C ASN A 31 2.19 -19.72 15.20
N THR A 32 2.26 -19.55 13.89
CA THR A 32 2.88 -18.38 13.26
C THR A 32 1.83 -17.36 12.82
N TRP A 33 0.78 -17.82 12.11
CA TRP A 33 -0.16 -16.91 11.47
C TRP A 33 -1.38 -16.61 12.34
N LEU A 34 -1.96 -17.59 13.06
CA LEU A 34 -3.15 -17.32 13.88
C LEU A 34 -2.95 -16.29 15.00
N PRO A 35 -1.78 -16.16 15.66
CA PRO A 35 -1.58 -15.08 16.64
C PRO A 35 -1.69 -13.69 16.00
N LEU A 36 -1.34 -13.58 14.72
CA LEU A 36 -1.38 -12.34 13.94
C LEU A 36 -2.71 -12.12 13.21
N LYS A 37 -3.76 -12.92 13.49
CA LYS A 37 -5.06 -12.88 12.78
C LYS A 37 -5.69 -11.49 12.71
N GLU A 38 -5.45 -10.66 13.72
CA GLU A 38 -6.02 -9.31 13.80
C GLU A 38 -5.47 -8.37 12.72
N TYR A 39 -4.31 -8.70 12.15
CA TYR A 39 -3.66 -7.91 11.09
C TYR A 39 -4.01 -8.34 9.66
N HIS A 40 -4.63 -9.52 9.44
CA HIS A 40 -4.85 -10.04 8.08
C HIS A 40 -6.19 -10.77 7.85
N VAL A 41 -7.07 -10.78 8.85
CA VAL A 41 -8.42 -11.33 8.73
C VAL A 41 -9.45 -10.20 8.75
N SER A 42 -10.31 -10.17 7.74
CA SER A 42 -11.29 -9.09 7.54
C SER A 42 -12.24 -8.85 8.71
N ALA A 43 -12.49 -9.86 9.55
CA ALA A 43 -13.32 -9.71 10.76
C ALA A 43 -12.71 -8.72 11.76
N TRP A 44 -11.38 -8.54 11.73
CA TRP A 44 -10.64 -7.63 12.60
C TRP A 44 -10.05 -6.45 11.81
N THR A 45 -9.50 -6.69 10.61
CA THR A 45 -8.83 -5.62 9.84
C THR A 45 -9.78 -4.58 9.29
N ASN A 46 -11.06 -4.91 9.04
CA ASN A 46 -12.04 -3.94 8.52
C ASN A 46 -12.39 -2.83 9.54
N HIS A 47 -11.90 -2.92 10.77
CA HIS A 47 -11.98 -1.86 11.78
C HIS A 47 -10.87 -0.82 11.65
N HIS A 48 -9.81 -1.14 10.89
CA HIS A 48 -8.68 -0.27 10.62
C HIS A 48 -8.69 0.20 9.15
N CYS A 49 -8.08 1.35 8.89
CA CYS A 49 -7.94 1.89 7.53
C CYS A 49 -6.89 1.07 6.76
N ASP A 50 -7.31 -0.01 6.12
CA ASP A 50 -6.45 -0.87 5.31
C ASP A 50 -6.24 -0.34 3.88
N MET A 51 -6.95 0.72 3.49
CA MET A 51 -6.88 1.38 2.19
C MET A 51 -7.09 0.44 1.00
N GLY A 52 -7.77 -0.69 1.22
CA GLY A 52 -7.96 -1.74 0.22
C GLY A 52 -6.72 -2.61 -0.04
N MET A 53 -5.74 -2.63 0.88
CA MET A 53 -4.55 -3.48 0.82
C MET A 53 -4.82 -4.93 1.26
N GLY A 54 -5.90 -5.54 0.77
CA GLY A 54 -6.26 -6.93 1.09
C GLY A 54 -5.49 -8.00 0.31
N SER A 55 -4.59 -7.61 -0.60
CA SER A 55 -3.87 -8.50 -1.51
C SER A 55 -2.37 -8.27 -1.44
N THR A 56 -1.59 -9.35 -1.42
CA THR A 56 -0.13 -9.35 -1.50
C THR A 56 0.38 -8.95 -2.89
N SER A 57 -0.50 -8.95 -3.91
CA SER A 57 -0.12 -8.66 -5.30
C SER A 57 0.64 -7.35 -5.48
N ARG A 58 0.33 -6.30 -4.70
CA ARG A 58 1.05 -5.01 -4.77
C ARG A 58 2.49 -5.15 -4.28
N VAL A 59 2.68 -5.84 -3.16
CA VAL A 59 4.00 -6.12 -2.57
C VAL A 59 4.80 -7.03 -3.49
N GLU A 60 4.16 -8.08 -4.02
CA GLU A 60 4.78 -9.03 -4.95
C GLU A 60 5.24 -8.35 -6.25
N VAL A 61 4.42 -7.45 -6.82
CA VAL A 61 4.81 -6.66 -8.00
C VAL A 61 5.99 -5.75 -7.67
N SER A 62 5.96 -5.06 -6.52
CA SER A 62 7.09 -4.23 -6.09
C SER A 62 8.37 -5.05 -5.92
N HIS A 63 8.27 -6.24 -5.32
CA HIS A 63 9.41 -7.15 -5.16
C HIS A 63 9.90 -7.68 -6.52
N ALA A 64 8.99 -8.00 -7.44
CA ALA A 64 9.34 -8.47 -8.78
C ALA A 64 10.14 -7.42 -9.56
N MET A 65 9.75 -6.13 -9.46
CA MET A 65 10.49 -5.03 -10.08
C MET A 65 11.92 -4.89 -9.51
N VAL A 66 12.07 -4.99 -8.19
CA VAL A 66 13.39 -4.93 -7.54
C VAL A 66 14.25 -6.13 -7.96
N LYS A 67 13.68 -7.34 -7.93
CA LYS A 67 14.37 -8.56 -8.39
C LYS A 67 14.82 -8.46 -9.84
N LEU A 68 13.96 -7.95 -10.73
CA LEU A 68 14.30 -7.72 -12.13
C LEU A 68 15.46 -6.73 -12.28
N GLY A 69 15.48 -5.67 -11.47
CA GLY A 69 16.60 -4.71 -11.43
C GLY A 69 17.93 -5.35 -11.01
N LEU A 70 17.88 -6.26 -10.03
CA LEU A 70 19.03 -7.00 -9.51
C LEU A 70 19.54 -8.11 -10.45
N GLN A 71 18.68 -8.64 -11.33
CA GLN A 71 19.08 -9.68 -12.30
C GLN A 71 19.97 -9.15 -13.43
N THR A 72 20.23 -7.84 -13.49
CA THR A 72 21.19 -7.26 -14.43
C THR A 72 22.61 -7.34 -13.85
N SER A 73 23.61 -7.67 -14.67
CA SER A 73 25.01 -7.89 -14.24
C SER A 73 25.70 -6.69 -13.59
N THR A 74 25.04 -5.53 -13.56
CA THR A 74 25.52 -4.27 -12.98
C THR A 74 24.55 -3.66 -11.95
N GLY A 75 23.44 -4.34 -11.65
CA GLY A 75 22.36 -3.81 -10.81
C GLY A 75 22.67 -3.93 -9.32
N THR A 76 23.01 -2.82 -8.66
CA THR A 76 23.01 -2.77 -7.20
C THR A 76 21.59 -2.61 -6.65
N LEU A 77 21.38 -3.00 -5.39
CA LEU A 77 20.10 -2.82 -4.70
C LEU A 77 19.65 -1.35 -4.70
N HIS A 78 20.61 -0.43 -4.51
CA HIS A 78 20.37 1.01 -4.61
C HIS A 78 19.82 1.41 -5.98
N MET A 79 20.40 0.92 -7.08
CA MET A 79 19.92 1.23 -8.42
C MET A 79 18.53 0.65 -8.70
N ALA A 80 18.23 -0.55 -8.17
CA ALA A 80 16.93 -1.17 -8.32
C ALA A 80 15.82 -0.37 -7.62
N PHE A 81 16.03 0.03 -6.37
CA PHE A 81 15.09 0.89 -5.64
C PHE A 81 14.96 2.28 -6.27
N ARG A 82 16.07 2.89 -6.70
CA ARG A 82 16.05 4.19 -7.38
C ARG A 82 15.20 4.15 -8.66
N LYS A 83 15.33 3.09 -9.47
CA LYS A 83 14.50 2.89 -10.67
C LYS A 83 13.02 2.80 -10.32
N GLN A 84 12.67 1.98 -9.32
CA GLN A 84 11.30 1.83 -8.86
C GLN A 84 10.72 3.16 -8.35
N PHE A 85 11.50 3.93 -7.59
CA PHE A 85 11.09 5.24 -7.10
C PHE A 85 10.81 6.22 -8.23
N ILE A 86 11.72 6.33 -9.20
CA ILE A 86 11.53 7.19 -10.39
C ILE A 86 10.27 6.79 -11.15
N GLU A 87 10.01 5.49 -11.31
CA GLU A 87 8.80 4.99 -11.97
C GLU A 87 7.53 5.40 -11.20
N ILE A 88 7.54 5.30 -9.87
CA ILE A 88 6.42 5.73 -9.02
C ILE A 88 6.18 7.23 -9.16
N ILE A 89 7.24 8.05 -9.10
CA ILE A 89 7.15 9.51 -9.29
C ILE A 89 6.59 9.83 -10.67
N ASN A 90 7.11 9.21 -11.73
CA ASN A 90 6.62 9.41 -13.09
C ASN A 90 5.14 9.05 -13.22
N ARG A 91 4.69 7.98 -12.56
CA ARG A 91 3.27 7.59 -12.53
C ARG A 91 2.41 8.65 -11.83
N ILE A 92 2.84 9.13 -10.65
CA ILE A 92 2.14 10.18 -9.90
C ILE A 92 2.07 11.46 -10.74
N SER A 93 3.21 11.95 -11.27
CA SER A 93 3.28 13.14 -12.11
C SER A 93 2.39 13.02 -13.34
N LYS A 94 2.34 11.84 -13.96
CA LYS A 94 1.44 11.58 -15.08
C LYS A 94 -0.02 11.66 -14.67
N GLU A 95 -0.41 11.11 -13.52
CA GLU A 95 -1.78 11.24 -13.00
C GLU A 95 -2.14 12.68 -12.61
N MET A 96 -1.15 13.48 -12.18
CA MET A 96 -1.35 14.91 -11.90
C MET A 96 -1.73 15.70 -13.16
N ILE A 97 -1.16 15.34 -14.31
CA ILE A 97 -1.33 16.06 -15.59
C ILE A 97 -2.48 15.48 -16.42
N VAL A 98 -2.56 14.15 -16.53
CA VAL A 98 -3.49 13.47 -17.42
C VAL A 98 -4.84 13.38 -16.74
N HIS A 99 -5.81 14.18 -17.19
CA HIS A 99 -7.16 14.11 -16.68
C HIS A 99 -7.96 12.98 -17.32
N VAL A 100 -8.62 12.16 -16.49
CA VAL A 100 -9.58 11.16 -16.97
C VAL A 100 -10.83 11.85 -17.49
N LYS A 101 -11.16 11.57 -18.75
CA LYS A 101 -12.37 12.04 -19.41
C LYS A 101 -13.58 11.23 -18.91
N ASN A 102 -14.78 11.82 -19.00
CA ASN A 102 -16.06 11.21 -18.61
C ASN A 102 -16.37 11.19 -17.10
N PHE A 103 -15.60 11.88 -16.27
CA PHE A 103 -16.06 12.18 -14.92
C PHE A 103 -17.09 13.31 -14.91
N PRO A 104 -18.13 13.21 -14.09
CA PRO A 104 -19.11 14.28 -13.94
C PRO A 104 -18.48 15.51 -13.26
N PRO A 105 -19.05 16.72 -13.43
CA PRO A 105 -18.44 17.97 -12.98
C PRO A 105 -18.08 18.03 -11.48
N HIS A 106 -18.76 17.24 -10.64
CA HIS A 106 -18.55 17.17 -9.20
C HIS A 106 -17.32 16.36 -8.79
N ILE A 107 -16.78 15.50 -9.67
CA ILE A 107 -15.54 14.71 -9.47
C ILE A 107 -14.40 15.26 -10.33
N CYS A 108 -14.71 15.79 -11.52
CA CYS A 108 -13.72 16.27 -12.48
C CYS A 108 -12.76 17.32 -11.89
N ALA A 109 -13.24 18.16 -10.96
CA ALA A 109 -12.41 19.18 -10.27
C ALA A 109 -11.32 18.60 -9.35
N LEU A 110 -11.37 17.30 -9.06
CA LEU A 110 -10.38 16.58 -8.25
C LEU A 110 -9.33 15.86 -9.10
N ASN A 111 -9.49 15.85 -10.43
CA ASN A 111 -8.45 15.36 -11.33
C ASN A 111 -7.14 16.09 -11.05
N GLY A 112 -6.04 15.34 -11.07
CA GLY A 112 -4.70 15.85 -10.76
C GLY A 112 -4.43 16.19 -9.29
N LYS A 113 -5.43 16.11 -8.42
CA LYS A 113 -5.31 16.31 -6.95
C LYS A 113 -5.51 15.02 -6.16
N VAL A 114 -6.31 14.11 -6.70
CA VAL A 114 -6.63 12.80 -6.10
C VAL A 114 -6.36 11.72 -7.15
N SER A 115 -5.84 10.58 -6.72
CA SER A 115 -5.49 9.47 -7.61
C SER A 115 -6.66 9.00 -8.46
N HIS A 116 -6.39 8.60 -9.70
CA HIS A 116 -7.44 8.12 -10.62
C HIS A 116 -8.21 6.93 -10.06
N TYR A 117 -7.52 6.05 -9.33
CA TYR A 117 -8.13 4.90 -8.66
C TYR A 117 -9.24 5.33 -7.69
N ALA A 118 -8.95 6.26 -6.78
CA ALA A 118 -9.92 6.73 -5.81
C ALA A 118 -11.10 7.49 -6.46
N LEU A 119 -10.82 8.29 -7.51
CA LEU A 119 -11.86 8.98 -8.27
C LEU A 119 -12.78 8.00 -9.01
N GLN A 120 -12.22 6.96 -9.60
CA GLN A 120 -12.99 5.94 -10.32
C GLN A 120 -13.89 5.15 -9.36
N ILE A 121 -13.38 4.77 -8.19
CA ILE A 121 -14.20 4.14 -7.15
C ILE A 121 -15.32 5.07 -6.69
N SER A 122 -15.01 6.34 -6.43
CA SER A 122 -16.02 7.33 -6.05
C SER A 122 -17.09 7.50 -7.14
N PHE A 123 -16.70 7.43 -8.42
CA PHE A 123 -17.62 7.46 -9.55
C PHE A 123 -18.45 6.18 -9.70
N GLU A 124 -17.91 5.00 -9.44
CA GLU A 124 -18.71 3.77 -9.40
C GLU A 124 -19.73 3.83 -8.24
N ASN A 125 -19.33 4.36 -7.08
CA ASN A 125 -20.22 4.62 -5.96
C ASN A 125 -21.31 5.65 -6.30
N PHE A 126 -21.05 6.55 -7.25
CA PHE A 126 -22.02 7.53 -7.75
C PHE A 126 -23.13 6.88 -8.60
N LYS A 127 -22.85 5.79 -9.32
CA LYS A 127 -23.85 5.20 -10.22
C LYS A 127 -25.10 4.78 -9.44
N PRO A 128 -26.32 5.21 -9.85
CA PRO A 128 -27.57 5.02 -9.11
C PRO A 128 -28.12 3.59 -9.18
N LYS A 129 -27.25 2.58 -9.35
CA LYS A 129 -27.63 1.18 -9.61
C LYS A 129 -28.35 0.48 -8.46
N PHE A 130 -28.52 1.11 -7.30
CA PHE A 130 -29.12 0.47 -6.13
C PHE A 130 -29.98 1.46 -5.34
N PRO A 131 -31.03 0.97 -4.65
CA PRO A 131 -31.88 1.80 -3.81
C PRO A 131 -31.09 2.60 -2.78
N PRO A 132 -31.61 3.77 -2.33
CA PRO A 132 -30.99 4.56 -1.29
C PRO A 132 -30.78 3.70 -0.03
N ILE A 133 -29.54 3.64 0.47
CA ILE A 133 -29.25 2.92 1.71
C ILE A 133 -29.67 3.81 2.87
N GLU A 134 -30.58 3.33 3.72
CA GLU A 134 -31.22 4.12 4.79
C GLU A 134 -30.22 4.73 5.81
N LYS A 135 -29.07 4.07 6.08
CA LYS A 135 -28.04 4.56 7.01
C LYS A 135 -26.64 4.33 6.42
N CYS A 136 -25.79 5.38 6.32
CA CYS A 136 -24.38 5.18 5.95
C CYS A 136 -23.68 4.54 7.15
N THR A 137 -23.07 3.37 6.96
CA THR A 137 -22.25 2.73 8.00
C THR A 137 -20.88 3.38 8.15
N ASN A 138 -20.53 4.36 7.30
CA ASN A 138 -19.20 4.98 7.15
C ASN A 138 -18.04 3.99 6.98
N GLN A 139 -18.30 2.69 6.94
CA GLN A 139 -17.31 1.63 6.83
C GLN A 139 -16.39 1.88 5.65
N TYR A 140 -16.94 2.21 4.47
CA TYR A 140 -16.15 2.49 3.27
C TYR A 140 -15.14 3.62 3.43
N ASN A 141 -15.53 4.68 4.14
CA ASN A 141 -14.62 5.79 4.42
C ASN A 141 -13.57 5.37 5.48
N ASN A 142 -14.00 4.62 6.49
CA ASN A 142 -13.12 4.20 7.58
C ASN A 142 -12.06 3.18 7.15
N TYR A 143 -12.42 2.21 6.29
CA TYR A 143 -11.47 1.20 5.84
C TYR A 143 -10.70 1.64 4.59
N GLN A 144 -11.36 2.28 3.63
CA GLN A 144 -10.74 2.61 2.34
C GLN A 144 -10.33 4.07 2.19
N GLY A 145 -10.76 4.97 3.07
CA GLY A 145 -10.43 6.40 2.97
C GLY A 145 -11.09 7.09 1.77
N ILE A 146 -12.15 6.52 1.21
CA ILE A 146 -12.88 7.03 0.04
C ILE A 146 -14.32 7.33 0.47
N PRO A 147 -14.97 8.40 -0.02
CA PRO A 147 -16.35 8.73 0.32
C PRO A 147 -17.33 7.55 0.17
N CYS A 148 -18.11 7.31 1.23
CA CYS A 148 -19.16 6.29 1.18
C CYS A 148 -20.22 6.67 0.14
N LYS A 149 -20.84 5.65 -0.46
CA LYS A 149 -21.93 5.82 -1.44
C LYS A 149 -23.00 6.83 -1.00
N ASN A 150 -23.44 6.77 0.25
CA ASN A 150 -24.43 7.70 0.80
C ASN A 150 -23.95 9.14 0.88
N LYS A 151 -22.66 9.37 1.19
CA LYS A 151 -22.06 10.71 1.20
C LYS A 151 -22.02 11.27 -0.23
N THR A 152 -21.59 10.45 -1.18
CA THR A 152 -21.54 10.81 -2.61
C THR A 152 -22.94 11.08 -3.19
N GLN A 153 -23.94 10.25 -2.86
CA GLN A 153 -25.33 10.44 -3.29
C GLN A 153 -25.97 11.69 -2.67
N LYS A 154 -25.74 11.97 -1.38
CA LYS A 154 -26.22 13.20 -0.73
C LYS A 154 -25.60 14.45 -1.32
N ALA A 155 -24.29 14.42 -1.60
CA ALA A 155 -23.61 15.52 -2.27
C ALA A 155 -24.25 15.79 -3.64
N PHE A 156 -24.59 14.73 -4.38
CA PHE A 156 -25.28 14.85 -5.66
C PHE A 156 -26.69 15.46 -5.55
N SER A 157 -27.56 14.94 -4.69
CA SER A 157 -28.92 15.46 -4.51
C SER A 157 -28.94 16.94 -4.09
N ARG A 158 -27.85 17.43 -3.48
CA ARG A 158 -27.69 18.81 -3.02
C ARG A 158 -26.87 19.68 -3.99
N ASN A 159 -26.50 19.14 -5.16
CA ASN A 159 -25.61 19.80 -6.12
C ASN A 159 -24.28 20.28 -5.51
N GLN A 160 -23.76 19.53 -4.53
CA GLN A 160 -22.50 19.79 -3.85
C GLN A 160 -21.36 19.02 -4.53
N ARG A 161 -20.18 19.63 -4.58
CA ARG A 161 -18.95 19.01 -5.11
C ARG A 161 -18.21 18.30 -3.99
N LEU A 162 -17.54 17.19 -4.33
CA LEU A 162 -16.59 16.58 -3.42
C LEU A 162 -15.32 17.44 -3.36
N VAL A 163 -14.74 17.52 -2.17
CA VAL A 163 -13.49 18.23 -1.92
C VAL A 163 -12.37 17.25 -1.64
N ILE A 164 -11.12 17.71 -1.76
CA ILE A 164 -9.95 16.86 -1.52
C ILE A 164 -9.96 16.24 -0.11
N SER A 165 -10.44 16.98 0.90
CA SER A 165 -10.56 16.51 2.28
C SER A 165 -11.62 15.42 2.49
N ASP A 166 -12.47 15.16 1.49
CA ASP A 166 -13.38 14.01 1.52
C ASP A 166 -12.65 12.68 1.29
N PHE A 167 -11.40 12.74 0.80
CA PHE A 167 -10.53 11.60 0.55
C PHE A 167 -9.41 11.57 1.58
N HIS A 168 -9.01 10.38 2.01
CA HIS A 168 -7.87 10.18 2.89
C HIS A 168 -6.56 10.66 2.23
N PRO A 169 -5.60 11.25 2.97
CA PRO A 169 -4.34 11.77 2.43
C PRO A 169 -3.54 10.81 1.55
N GLN A 170 -3.64 9.49 1.80
CA GLN A 170 -3.03 8.46 0.95
C GLN A 170 -3.43 8.59 -0.54
N TRP A 171 -4.66 9.05 -0.80
CA TRP A 171 -5.17 9.19 -2.16
C TRP A 171 -4.86 10.54 -2.80
N HIS A 172 -4.29 11.48 -2.04
CA HIS A 172 -3.92 12.79 -2.56
C HIS A 172 -2.65 12.63 -3.39
N LEU A 173 -2.66 13.21 -4.59
CA LEU A 173 -1.49 13.24 -5.46
C LEU A 173 -0.54 14.32 -4.96
N ASN A 174 0.33 13.94 -4.04
CA ASN A 174 1.40 14.77 -3.54
C ASN A 174 2.73 14.22 -4.03
N LEU A 175 3.52 15.05 -4.68
CA LEU A 175 4.93 14.76 -4.89
C LEU A 175 5.70 15.11 -3.61
N PRO A 176 6.75 14.36 -3.25
CA PRO A 176 7.65 14.73 -2.16
C PRO A 176 8.12 16.18 -2.32
N THR A 177 8.19 16.92 -1.22
CA THR A 177 8.65 18.32 -1.19
C THR A 177 10.03 18.40 -1.87
N GLY A 178 10.09 19.05 -3.04
CA GLY A 178 11.25 19.01 -3.97
C GLY A 178 10.87 18.71 -5.43
N PHE A 179 9.65 18.23 -5.69
CA PHE A 179 9.18 17.86 -7.03
C PHE A 179 7.97 18.68 -7.54
N GLN A 180 7.53 19.72 -6.81
CA GLN A 180 6.40 20.56 -7.22
C GLN A 180 6.84 21.69 -8.17
N GLY A 181 6.41 21.63 -9.45
CA GLY A 181 6.15 22.79 -10.33
C GLY A 181 7.31 23.51 -11.02
N ASP A 182 7.28 23.49 -12.36
CA ASP A 182 7.63 24.56 -13.33
C ASP A 182 9.05 25.16 -13.37
N ASP A 183 9.95 24.51 -14.13
CA ASP A 183 10.78 25.12 -15.20
C ASP A 183 11.71 24.03 -15.79
N GLN A 184 11.81 23.93 -17.13
CA GLN A 184 12.55 22.86 -17.83
C GLN A 184 14.07 22.97 -17.70
N SER A 185 14.58 24.11 -17.19
CA SER A 185 15.97 24.33 -16.83
C SER A 185 16.39 23.58 -15.54
N VAL A 186 15.42 23.20 -14.70
CA VAL A 186 15.64 22.65 -13.34
C VAL A 186 15.63 21.11 -13.34
N GLU A 187 15.32 20.44 -14.45
CA GLU A 187 15.31 18.97 -14.58
C GLU A 187 16.67 18.33 -14.20
N LYS A 188 17.78 19.01 -14.51
CA LYS A 188 19.14 18.54 -14.19
C LYS A 188 19.47 18.73 -12.71
N GLU A 189 19.07 19.86 -12.13
CA GLU A 189 19.22 20.14 -10.69
C GLU A 189 18.29 19.27 -9.83
N ARG A 190 17.06 19.00 -10.28
CA ARG A 190 16.09 18.09 -9.64
C ARG A 190 16.56 16.64 -9.64
N LYS A 191 17.14 16.17 -10.75
CA LYS A 191 17.80 14.85 -10.79
C LYS A 191 18.98 14.79 -9.82
N ASN A 192 19.67 15.91 -9.62
CA ASN A 192 20.77 16.02 -8.66
C ASN A 192 20.28 16.10 -7.20
N GLU A 193 19.18 16.78 -6.90
CA GLU A 193 18.58 16.85 -5.56
C GLU A 193 17.95 15.53 -5.16
N ALA A 194 17.19 14.90 -6.05
CA ALA A 194 16.67 13.55 -5.84
C ALA A 194 17.82 12.52 -5.77
N LYS A 195 18.93 12.75 -6.49
CA LYS A 195 20.14 11.94 -6.30
C LYS A 195 20.74 12.19 -4.93
N LYS A 196 20.88 13.44 -4.49
CA LYS A 196 21.43 13.83 -3.20
C LYS A 196 20.61 13.27 -2.03
N MET A 197 19.29 13.39 -2.04
CA MET A 197 18.43 12.84 -0.98
C MET A 197 18.54 11.30 -0.89
N PHE A 198 18.74 10.62 -2.02
CA PHE A 198 19.00 9.18 -2.04
C PHE A 198 20.43 8.84 -1.62
N ASP A 199 21.42 9.65 -1.99
CA ASP A 199 22.80 9.51 -1.56
C ASP A 199 22.89 9.75 -0.04
N ASP A 200 22.13 10.71 0.52
CA ASP A 200 22.04 10.99 1.96
C ASP A 200 21.34 9.85 2.73
N ILE A 201 20.24 9.28 2.19
CA ILE A 201 19.59 8.09 2.76
C ILE A 201 20.50 6.87 2.64
N GLY A 202 21.18 6.73 1.50
CA GLY A 202 22.16 5.68 1.27
C GLY A 202 23.32 5.79 2.25
N GLU A 203 23.91 6.97 2.40
CA GLU A 203 24.95 7.24 3.39
C GLU A 203 24.43 7.00 4.81
N ASP A 204 23.24 7.44 5.21
CA ASP A 204 22.70 7.09 6.54
C ASP A 204 22.56 5.56 6.75
N LEU A 205 22.09 4.83 5.73
CA LEU A 205 21.99 3.36 5.77
C LEU A 205 23.36 2.65 5.74
N PHE A 206 24.39 3.24 5.10
CA PHE A 206 25.70 2.63 4.85
C PHE A 206 26.86 3.22 5.70
N SER A 207 26.64 4.34 6.39
CA SER A 207 27.55 4.98 7.36
C SER A 207 27.34 4.45 8.77
N ARG A 208 26.29 3.64 9.00
CA ARG A 208 26.18 2.83 10.20
C ARG A 208 27.46 2.01 10.36
N PRO A 209 28.08 1.98 11.56
CA PRO A 209 29.32 1.26 11.78
C PRO A 209 29.19 -0.17 11.26
N MET A 210 30.20 -0.68 10.54
CA MET A 210 30.18 -2.04 9.99
C MET A 210 29.88 -3.11 11.07
N ALA A 211 30.19 -2.82 12.34
CA ALA A 211 29.84 -3.64 13.50
C ALA A 211 28.33 -3.84 13.71
N GLU A 212 27.49 -2.89 13.32
CA GLU A 212 26.01 -2.98 13.38
C GLU A 212 25.42 -3.67 12.14
N ILE A 213 26.06 -3.53 10.98
CA ILE A 213 25.56 -4.07 9.70
C ILE A 213 25.99 -5.53 9.51
N THR A 214 27.18 -5.90 9.97
CA THR A 214 27.75 -7.26 9.81
C THR A 214 26.84 -8.36 10.37
N PRO A 215 26.23 -8.21 11.57
CA PRO A 215 25.29 -9.20 12.10
C PRO A 215 24.05 -9.36 11.22
N ILE A 216 23.52 -8.25 10.70
CA ILE A 216 22.32 -8.24 9.83
C ILE A 216 22.63 -8.87 8.47
N HIS A 217 23.78 -8.52 7.88
CA HIS A 217 24.23 -9.07 6.60
C HIS A 217 24.54 -10.57 6.73
N GLN A 218 25.23 -10.99 7.78
CA GLN A 218 25.53 -12.39 8.04
C GLN A 218 24.25 -13.19 8.28
N HIS A 219 23.32 -12.65 9.08
CA HIS A 219 22.01 -13.27 9.30
C HIS A 219 21.21 -13.40 8.01
N PHE A 220 21.19 -12.36 7.16
CA PHE A 220 20.54 -12.40 5.86
C PHE A 220 21.16 -13.47 4.95
N GLN A 221 22.49 -13.59 4.93
CA GLN A 221 23.19 -14.64 4.18
C GLN A 221 22.90 -16.04 4.74
N ASP A 222 22.80 -16.19 6.06
CA ASP A 222 22.50 -17.47 6.70
C ASP A 222 21.04 -17.91 6.47
N VAL A 223 20.10 -16.96 6.35
CA VAL A 223 18.71 -17.22 5.92
C VAL A 223 18.67 -17.60 4.43
N MET A 224 19.38 -16.86 3.57
CA MET A 224 19.42 -17.12 2.12
C MET A 224 20.11 -18.45 1.76
N THR A 225 21.06 -18.89 2.58
CA THR A 225 21.76 -20.18 2.43
C THR A 225 21.10 -21.33 3.21
N GLY A 226 19.99 -21.07 3.90
CA GLY A 226 19.22 -22.08 4.62
C GLY A 226 19.88 -22.61 5.89
N LYS A 227 20.93 -21.93 6.40
CA LYS A 227 21.60 -22.26 7.66
C LYS A 227 20.77 -21.89 8.88
N VAL A 228 19.87 -20.92 8.75
CA VAL A 228 18.90 -20.53 9.78
C VAL A 228 17.49 -20.79 9.26
N PRO A 229 16.69 -21.67 9.90
CA PRO A 229 15.27 -21.80 9.61
C PRO A 229 14.55 -20.47 9.89
N PHE A 230 13.63 -20.09 9.01
CA PHE A 230 12.87 -18.83 9.09
C PHE A 230 12.13 -18.62 10.43
N ASP A 231 11.92 -19.70 11.19
CA ASP A 231 11.16 -19.76 12.43
C ASP A 231 11.96 -19.29 13.67
N GLN A 232 13.24 -18.94 13.53
CA GLN A 232 14.10 -18.47 14.63
C GLN A 232 14.50 -16.98 14.52
N ILE A 233 13.80 -16.18 13.71
CA ILE A 233 14.02 -14.72 13.69
C ILE A 233 13.70 -14.16 15.09
N PRO A 234 14.65 -13.49 15.78
CA PRO A 234 14.36 -12.87 17.07
C PRO A 234 13.26 -11.83 16.88
N LYS A 235 12.17 -11.97 17.64
CA LYS A 235 11.18 -10.88 17.77
C LYS A 235 11.94 -9.69 18.33
N SER A 236 11.94 -8.57 17.60
CA SER A 236 12.47 -7.30 18.10
C SER A 236 11.83 -7.03 19.45
N GLN A 237 12.66 -6.93 20.50
CA GLN A 237 12.21 -6.38 21.77
C GLN A 237 11.88 -4.91 21.50
N GLU A 238 10.60 -4.57 21.56
CA GLU A 238 10.16 -3.18 21.63
C GLU A 238 10.49 -2.70 23.04
N ASP A 239 11.43 -1.76 23.14
CA ASP A 239 11.76 -1.06 24.38
C ASP A 239 10.56 -0.20 24.83
N ASP A 240 10.25 -0.27 26.13
CA ASP A 240 9.21 0.47 26.85
C ASP A 240 9.35 2.02 26.76
#